data_AF-A0A2U9ILZ2-F1
#
_entry.id   AF-A0A2U9ILZ2-F1
#
_cell.length_a   1.000
_cell.length_b   1.000
_cell.length_c   1.000
_cell.angle_alpha   90.00
_cell.angle_beta   90.00
_cell.angle_gamma   90.00
#
_symmetry.space_group_name_H-M   'P 1'
#
loop_
_entity.id
_entity.type
_entity.pdbx_description
1 polymer ?
#
loop_
_entity_poly.entity_id
_entity_poly.type
_entity_poly.pdbx_seq_one_letter_code
_entity_poly.pdbx_strand_id
1 'polypeptide(L)' 'MDPIKIKLSTGKEVEINNDNIRILNRYVRTQMTLEELASQLGLAGWEEAYELVNQLPAWIMWYPDVIYKRSI' A
#
# COMPACT_ATOMS: atom_id res chain seq x y z
N MET A 1 7.87 4.92 -13.61
CA MET A 1 7.14 5.94 -12.82
C MET A 1 8.06 6.40 -11.69
N ASP A 2 7.97 7.66 -11.26
CA ASP A 2 8.66 8.08 -10.04
C ASP A 2 8.14 7.26 -8.83
N PRO A 3 9.01 6.86 -7.90
CA PRO A 3 8.60 6.12 -6.72
C PRO A 3 7.67 6.99 -5.87
N ILE A 4 6.43 6.53 -5.69
CA ILE A 4 5.46 7.21 -4.83
C ILE A 4 5.86 6.92 -3.39
N LYS A 5 6.21 7.97 -2.64
CA LYS A 5 6.53 7.87 -1.23
C LYS A 5 5.44 8.57 -0.44
N ILE A 6 4.83 7.83 0.49
CA ILE A 6 3.78 8.33 1.36
C ILE A 6 4.34 8.46 2.76
N LYS A 7 4.20 9.64 3.36
CA LYS A 7 4.63 9.90 4.73
C LYS A 7 3.42 9.87 5.65
N LEU A 8 3.44 8.93 6.59
CA LEU A 8 2.42 8.76 7.62
C LEU A 8 2.60 9.80 8.73
N SER A 9 1.53 10.05 9.47
CA SER A 9 1.49 11.00 10.59
C SER A 9 2.42 10.59 11.74
N THR A 10 2.74 9.29 11.85
CA THR A 10 3.72 8.75 12.79
C THR A 10 5.17 9.05 12.40
N GLY A 11 5.40 9.71 11.25
CA GLY A 11 6.72 10.06 10.72
C GLY A 11 7.34 8.95 9.87
N LYS A 12 6.66 7.81 9.72
CA LYS A 12 7.10 6.69 8.91
C LYS A 12 6.86 6.96 7.42
N GLU A 13 7.83 6.61 6.59
CA GLU A 13 7.71 6.71 5.13
C GLU A 13 7.47 5.31 4.54
N VAL A 14 6.40 5.20 3.75
CA VAL A 14 6.04 4.00 3.01
C VAL A 14 6.34 4.25 1.53
N GLU A 15 7.30 3.51 0.99
CA GLU A 15 7.60 3.52 -0.43
C GLU A 15 6.69 2.53 -1.17
N ILE A 16 5.97 3.02 -2.18
CA ILE A 16 5.12 2.19 -3.02
C ILE A 16 6.00 1.50 -4.06
N ASN A 17 6.50 0.32 -3.69
CA ASN A 17 7.28 -0.57 -4.55
C ASN A 17 6.42 -1.75 -5.05
N ASN A 18 7.01 -2.61 -5.90
CA ASN A 18 6.32 -3.76 -6.48
C ASN A 18 5.70 -4.71 -5.43
N ASP A 19 6.39 -4.94 -4.31
CA ASP A 19 5.92 -5.84 -3.27
C ASP A 19 4.76 -5.24 -2.47
N ASN A 20 4.85 -3.95 -2.15
CA ASN A 20 3.79 -3.20 -1.47
C ASN A 20 2.55 -3.08 -2.36
N ILE A 21 2.72 -2.85 -3.66
CA ILE A 21 1.61 -2.87 -4.64
C ILE A 21 0.94 -4.24 -4.68
N ARG A 22 1.70 -5.33 -4.62
CA ARG A 22 1.12 -6.68 -4.57
C ARG A 22 0.29 -6.88 -3.30
N ILE A 23 0.75 -6.39 -2.15
CA ILE A 23 0.02 -6.46 -0.89
C ILE A 23 -1.26 -5.62 -0.96
N LEU A 24 -1.18 -4.37 -1.45
CA LEU A 24 -2.33 -3.48 -1.65
C LEU A 24 -3.36 -4.07 -2.63
N ASN A 25 -2.90 -4.66 -3.73
CA ASN A 25 -3.74 -5.36 -4.69
C ASN A 25 -4.49 -6.54 -4.08
N ARG A 26 -3.86 -7.28 -3.16
CA ARG A 26 -4.54 -8.34 -2.40
C ARG A 26 -5.55 -7.76 -1.43
N TYR A 27 -5.20 -6.69 -0.73
CA TYR A 27 -6.09 -6.02 0.21
C TYR A 27 -7.42 -5.63 -0.45
N VAL A 28 -7.39 -4.98 -1.62
CA VAL A 28 -8.64 -4.56 -2.30
C VAL A 28 -9.41 -5.69 -2.99
N ARG A 29 -8.78 -6.86 -3.23
CA ARG A 29 -9.40 -8.02 -3.92
C ARG A 29 -9.83 -9.15 -2.98
N THR A 30 -9.52 -9.05 -1.70
CA THR A 30 -9.79 -10.09 -0.70
C THR A 30 -10.43 -9.47 0.54
N GLN A 31 -10.88 -10.30 1.49
CA GLN A 31 -11.45 -9.83 2.76
C GLN A 31 -10.37 -9.51 3.81
N MET A 32 -9.21 -9.03 3.36
CA MET A 32 -8.06 -8.75 4.22
C MET A 32 -8.34 -7.54 5.12
N THR A 33 -8.02 -7.63 6.41
CA THR A 33 -8.28 -6.54 7.36
C THR A 33 -7.16 -5.49 7.35
N LEU A 34 -7.42 -4.33 7.96
CA LEU A 34 -6.42 -3.28 8.12
C LEU A 34 -5.26 -3.70 9.04
N GLU A 35 -5.52 -4.54 10.03
CA GLU A 35 -4.50 -5.15 10.90
C GLU A 35 -3.60 -6.09 10.09
N GLU A 36 -4.18 -6.92 9.23
CA GLU A 36 -3.40 -7.79 8.35
C GLU A 36 -2.59 -6.98 7.34
N LEU A 37 -3.15 -5.89 6.82
CA LEU A 37 -2.47 -4.97 5.92
C LEU A 37 -1.30 -4.29 6.61
N ALA A 38 -1.52 -3.81 7.82
CA ALA A 38 -0.48 -3.23 8.65
C ALA A 38 0.66 -4.22 8.87
N SER A 39 0.33 -5.45 9.26
CA SER A 39 1.33 -6.49 9.49
C SER A 39 2.15 -6.81 8.25
N GLN A 40 1.52 -6.94 7.08
CA GLN A 40 2.22 -7.25 5.82
C GLN A 40 3.08 -6.09 5.29
N LEU A 41 2.65 -4.84 5.52
CA LEU A 41 3.41 -3.64 5.15
C LEU A 41 4.41 -3.21 6.24
N GLY A 42 4.50 -3.98 7.33
CA GLY A 42 5.36 -3.71 8.46
C GLY A 42 5.00 -2.44 9.23
N LEU A 43 3.74 -1.98 9.16
CA LEU A 43 3.19 -0.82 9.86
C LEU A 43 2.95 -1.12 11.35
N ALA A 44 2.89 -0.08 12.17
CA ALA A 44 2.76 -0.19 13.62
C ALA A 44 1.37 -0.69 14.07
N GLY A 45 0.34 -0.52 13.23
CA GLY A 45 -1.02 -0.95 13.53
C GLY A 45 -2.01 -0.59 12.43
N TRP A 46 -3.29 -0.93 12.63
CA TRP A 46 -4.36 -0.68 11.67
C TRP A 46 -4.58 0.81 11.37
N GLU A 47 -4.27 1.70 12.32
CA GLU A 47 -4.36 3.16 12.15
C GLU A 47 -3.43 3.66 11.03
N GLU A 48 -2.18 3.20 11.01
CA GLU A 48 -1.22 3.52 9.94
C GLU A 48 -1.66 2.96 8.59
N ALA A 49 -2.24 1.76 8.57
CA ALA A 49 -2.75 1.16 7.34
C ALA A 49 -3.96 1.94 6.80
N TYR A 50 -4.85 2.39 7.69
CA TYR A 50 -5.99 3.23 7.35
C TYR A 50 -5.54 4.59 6.78
N GLU A 51 -4.55 5.23 7.41
CA GLU A 51 -3.98 6.48 6.92
C GLU A 51 -3.37 6.31 5.53
N LEU A 52 -2.58 5.25 5.33
CA LEU A 52 -1.97 4.93 4.03
C LEU A 52 -3.02 4.76 2.93
N VAL A 53 -4.06 3.97 3.19
CA VAL A 53 -5.15 3.72 2.22
C VAL A 53 -5.90 5.00 1.86
N ASN A 54 -6.09 5.91 2.84
CA ASN A 54 -6.75 7.19 2.59
C ASN A 54 -5.89 8.18 1.80
N GLN A 55 -4.57 8.16 2.00
CA GLN A 55 -3.64 9.03 1.27
C GLN A 55 -3.36 8.51 -0.15
N LEU A 56 -3.48 7.20 -0.38
CA LEU A 56 -3.25 6.61 -1.69
C LEU A 56 -4.43 6.84 -2.65
N PRO A 57 -4.17 7.32 -3.87
CA PRO A 57 -5.16 7.28 -4.94
C PRO A 57 -5.68 5.84 -5.17
N ALA A 58 -7.00 5.68 -5.20
CA ALA A 58 -7.63 4.37 -5.34
C ALA A 58 -7.09 3.56 -6.53
N TRP A 59 -6.82 4.21 -7.67
CA TRP A 59 -6.31 3.55 -8.86
C TRP A 59 -4.98 2.81 -8.65
N ILE A 60 -4.12 3.24 -7.71
CA ILE A 60 -2.85 2.56 -7.39
C ILE A 60 -3.13 1.18 -6.80
N MET A 61 -4.10 1.08 -5.90
CA MET A 61 -4.45 -0.18 -5.23
C MET A 61 -5.12 -1.18 -6.19
N TRP A 62 -5.80 -0.68 -7.22
CA TRP A 62 -6.41 -1.50 -8.26
C TRP A 62 -5.47 -1.80 -9.43
N TYR A 63 -4.36 -1.09 -9.55
CA TYR A 63 -3.40 -1.24 -10.63
C TYR A 63 -2.72 -2.61 -10.54
N PRO A 64 -2.94 -3.53 -11.51
CA PRO A 64 -2.43 -4.88 -11.41
C PRO A 64 -0.90 -4.89 -11.23
N ASP A 65 -0.41 -5.66 -10.26
CA ASP A 65 1.01 -5.74 -9.92
C ASP A 65 1.87 -6.13 -11.14
N VAL A 66 1.33 -6.99 -12.01
CA VAL A 66 1.97 -7.42 -13.26
C VAL A 66 2.18 -6.29 -14.26
N ILE A 67 1.30 -5.27 -14.25
CA ILE A 67 1.44 -4.09 -15.10
C ILE A 67 2.37 -3.08 -14.43
N TYR A 68 2.25 -2.90 -13.11
CA TYR A 68 3.16 -2.04 -12.32
C TYR A 68 4.62 -2.41 -12.48
N LYS A 69 4.92 -3.70 -12.36
CA LYS A 69 6.27 -4.24 -12.52
C LYS A 69 6.88 -3.95 -13.89
N ARG A 70 6.07 -3.72 -14.93
CA ARG A 70 6.53 -3.37 -16.28
C ARG A 70 6.70 -1.87 -16.50
N SER A 71 6.19 -1.04 -15.58
CA SER A 71 6.14 0.43 -15.69
C SER A 71 7.21 1.17 -14.88
N ILE A 72 7.94 0.43 -14.04
CA ILE A 72 9.11 0.88 -13.28
C ILE A 72 10.37 0.49 -14.02
#